data_AF-A0A834GMM4-F1
#
_entry.id   AF-A0A834GMM4-F1
#
_cell.length_a   1.000
_cell.length_b   1.000
_cell.length_c   1.000
_cell.angle_alpha   90.00
_cell.angle_beta   90.00
_cell.angle_gamma   90.00
#
_symmetry.space_group_name_H-M   'P 1'
#
loop_
_entity.id
_entity.type
_entity.pdbx_description
1 polymer ?
#
loop_
_entity_poly.entity_id
_entity_poly.type
_entity_poly.pdbx_seq_one_letter_code
_entity_poly.pdbx_strand_id
1 'polypeptide(L)'
;MPGMKVYTTEEKELIMEPSMKWAGNPNITIAAKAFGLRATVQVVDLQVFACPRITLKPLVPSFPCFAKILVSLMEKPHVDFGLKVLGADAMSIPGLYRVVQELIKDQVANMYLWPKTLEVPIMDPAKAMKRPVGILNVKVLKAMKLKKKDLMGASDPYVKLKLTEDKLPSKKTTVKHKNLNPEWNEEFNIVVKDPQSQALEINVYDWEQVGKHDKMGLNVLPLKELAPEEPKVVTLDLLKNMDPNDVQNEKSRGQIVLELMYKPFTDDEMPNQSEETNEVQKAPDGTPDGGGLLVVIVHEAQDVEGKHHTNPQVRLLFRGEERRTKPVKKNRDPRWEEEFQFMLEEPPTNDRIHVEVVSTSSRMGLLHPKEALGYVDISLSDVVSNKRINERYHLIDSKNGRVQIEMQWRTSS
;
A
#
# COMPACT_ATOMS: atom_id res chain seq x y z
N MET A 1 38.13 0.36 1.08
CA MET A 1 37.36 -0.87 0.77
C MET A 1 36.46 -0.60 -0.41
N PRO A 2 36.13 -1.60 -1.27
CA PRO A 2 35.02 -1.45 -2.21
C PRO A 2 33.78 -1.12 -1.37
N GLY A 3 33.28 0.10 -1.52
CA GLY A 3 32.13 0.59 -0.78
C GLY A 3 30.90 0.61 -1.68
N MET A 4 29.73 0.73 -1.06
CA MET A 4 28.48 1.00 -1.75
C MET A 4 28.03 2.39 -1.32
N LYS A 5 27.79 3.27 -2.30
CA LYS A 5 27.09 4.53 -2.04
C LYS A 5 25.60 4.29 -2.19
N VAL A 6 24.82 4.82 -1.26
CA VAL A 6 23.36 4.69 -1.26
C VAL A 6 22.77 6.08 -1.24
N TYR A 7 21.83 6.32 -2.16
CA TYR A 7 21.11 7.57 -2.29
C TYR A 7 19.62 7.28 -2.20
N THR A 8 18.92 8.13 -1.46
CA THR A 8 17.46 8.19 -1.50
C THR A 8 17.09 9.50 -2.21
N THR A 9 16.27 9.41 -3.24
CA THR A 9 15.85 10.59 -4.04
C THR A 9 14.49 11.12 -3.59
N GLU A 10 14.16 12.34 -4.01
CA GLU A 10 12.84 12.95 -3.77
C GLU A 10 11.72 12.16 -4.46
N GLU A 11 12.03 11.49 -5.58
CA GLU A 11 11.12 10.61 -6.35
C GLU A 11 10.82 9.27 -5.65
N LYS A 12 11.22 9.10 -4.38
CA LYS A 12 11.04 7.85 -3.61
C LYS A 12 11.68 6.65 -4.32
N GLU A 13 12.90 6.79 -4.80
CA GLU A 13 13.70 5.71 -5.39
C GLU A 13 14.91 5.40 -4.50
N LEU A 14 15.33 4.14 -4.49
CA LEU A 14 16.58 3.73 -3.83
C LEU A 14 17.65 3.50 -4.88
N ILE A 15 18.71 4.31 -4.87
CA ILE A 15 19.84 4.18 -5.79
C ILE A 15 21.05 3.64 -5.01
N MET A 16 21.68 2.61 -5.56
CA MET A 16 22.88 1.97 -5.02
C MET A 16 23.96 1.94 -6.09
N GLU A 17 25.17 2.39 -5.73
CA GLU A 17 26.33 2.38 -6.61
C GLU A 17 27.45 1.55 -5.96
N PRO A 18 27.43 0.21 -6.10
CA PRO A 18 28.52 -0.63 -5.66
C PRO A 18 29.70 -0.56 -6.64
N SER A 19 30.92 -0.65 -6.11
CA SER A 19 32.10 -0.96 -6.92
C SER A 19 32.24 -2.47 -7.09
N MET A 20 32.03 -2.97 -8.30
CA MET A 20 32.08 -4.39 -8.62
C MET A 20 33.43 -4.76 -9.22
N LYS A 21 34.03 -5.83 -8.70
CA LYS A 21 35.20 -6.50 -9.27
C LYS A 21 34.89 -7.98 -9.36
N TRP A 22 34.98 -8.53 -10.55
CA TRP A 22 34.80 -9.95 -10.81
C TRP A 22 36.04 -10.46 -11.50
N ALA A 23 36.56 -11.60 -11.05
CA ALA A 23 37.68 -12.28 -11.67
C ALA A 23 37.36 -13.77 -11.71
N GLY A 24 37.53 -14.38 -12.87
CA GLY A 24 37.27 -15.79 -13.07
C GLY A 24 37.95 -16.31 -14.31
N ASN A 25 37.95 -17.62 -14.49
CA ASN A 25 38.46 -18.26 -15.69
C ASN A 25 37.31 -18.87 -16.49
N PRO A 26 36.50 -18.06 -17.18
CA PRO A 26 35.35 -18.57 -17.93
C PRO A 26 35.83 -19.26 -19.20
N ASN A 27 35.17 -20.34 -19.61
CA ASN A 27 35.46 -21.01 -20.88
C ASN A 27 34.58 -20.42 -22.00
N ILE A 28 34.94 -19.24 -22.51
CA ILE A 28 34.23 -18.58 -23.61
C ILE A 28 34.99 -18.81 -24.91
N THR A 29 34.43 -19.58 -25.84
CA THR A 29 35.03 -19.84 -27.15
C THR A 29 34.14 -19.30 -28.26
N ILE A 30 34.67 -18.37 -29.05
CA ILE A 30 34.04 -17.79 -30.23
C ILE A 30 34.61 -18.50 -31.46
N ALA A 31 33.76 -19.11 -32.27
CA ALA A 31 34.15 -19.69 -33.55
C ALA A 31 33.70 -18.78 -34.69
N ALA A 32 34.65 -18.28 -35.47
CA ALA A 32 34.38 -17.53 -36.70
C ALA A 32 34.65 -18.44 -37.91
N LYS A 33 33.72 -18.46 -38.87
CA LYS A 33 33.89 -19.19 -40.13
C LYS A 33 33.82 -18.20 -41.29
N ALA A 34 34.90 -18.09 -42.06
CA ALA A 34 34.99 -17.21 -43.22
C ALA A 34 35.82 -17.89 -44.31
N PHE A 35 35.42 -17.76 -45.57
CA PHE A 35 36.14 -18.30 -46.74
C PHE A 35 36.58 -19.77 -46.60
N GLY A 36 35.74 -20.62 -45.99
CA GLY A 36 36.06 -22.05 -45.75
C GLY A 36 36.98 -22.33 -44.56
N LEU A 37 37.61 -21.31 -43.97
CA LEU A 37 38.43 -21.42 -42.77
C LEU A 37 37.59 -21.26 -41.50
N ARG A 38 37.88 -22.07 -40.47
CA ARG A 38 37.29 -21.95 -39.14
C ARG A 38 38.39 -21.53 -38.16
N ALA A 39 38.25 -20.33 -37.60
CA ALA A 39 39.10 -19.85 -36.52
C ALA A 39 38.34 -19.92 -35.19
N THR A 40 39.02 -20.35 -34.13
CA THR A 40 38.49 -20.31 -32.77
C THR A 40 39.31 -19.33 -31.94
N VAL A 41 38.60 -18.44 -31.25
CA VAL A 41 39.16 -17.47 -30.32
C VAL A 41 38.57 -17.78 -28.95
N GLN A 42 39.42 -18.05 -27.98
CA GLN A 42 39.02 -18.34 -26.61
C GLN A 42 39.45 -17.19 -25.71
N VAL A 43 38.52 -16.72 -24.88
CA VAL A 43 38.79 -15.76 -23.80
C VAL A 43 38.99 -16.57 -22.51
N VAL A 44 40.08 -16.29 -21.80
CA VAL A 44 40.46 -16.94 -20.53
C VAL A 44 40.81 -15.86 -19.50
N ASP A 45 40.89 -16.22 -18.22
CA ASP A 45 41.35 -15.32 -17.14
C ASP A 45 40.68 -13.93 -17.16
N LEU A 46 39.36 -13.91 -17.35
CA LEU A 46 38.58 -12.69 -17.47
C LEU A 46 38.44 -11.98 -16.12
N GLN A 47 38.78 -10.69 -16.11
CA GLN A 47 38.57 -9.78 -15.00
C GLN A 47 37.73 -8.59 -15.48
N VAL A 48 36.71 -8.25 -14.69
CA VAL A 48 35.78 -7.15 -14.97
C VAL A 48 35.71 -6.25 -13.76
N PHE A 49 35.91 -4.96 -13.99
CA PHE A 49 35.77 -3.90 -12.99
C PHE A 49 34.71 -2.94 -13.52
N ALA A 50 33.64 -2.77 -12.74
CA ALA A 50 32.49 -1.98 -13.15
C ALA A 50 31.91 -1.22 -11.96
N CYS A 51 31.35 -0.04 -12.25
CA CYS A 51 30.61 0.78 -11.31
C CYS A 51 29.14 0.82 -11.76
N PRO A 52 28.35 -0.24 -11.51
CA PRO A 52 26.94 -0.21 -11.83
C PRO A 52 26.18 0.74 -10.90
N ARG A 53 25.20 1.43 -11.44
CA ARG A 53 24.12 2.10 -10.70
C ARG A 53 22.88 1.22 -10.76
N ILE A 54 22.44 0.76 -9.59
CA ILE A 54 21.25 -0.04 -9.38
C ILE A 54 20.18 0.87 -8.79
N THR A 55 19.03 1.00 -9.45
CA THR A 55 17.91 1.82 -8.99
C THR A 55 16.70 0.92 -8.75
N LEU A 56 16.12 0.98 -7.56
CA LEU A 56 14.88 0.28 -7.21
C LEU A 56 13.71 1.27 -7.33
N LYS A 57 12.80 1.02 -8.28
CA LYS A 57 11.65 1.91 -8.50
C LYS A 57 10.46 1.28 -9.26
N PRO A 58 9.24 1.81 -9.09
CA PRO A 58 8.83 2.61 -7.93
C PRO A 58 8.95 1.81 -6.64
N LEU A 59 9.16 2.50 -5.51
CA LEU A 59 9.01 1.89 -4.19
C LEU A 59 7.52 1.66 -3.91
N VAL A 60 7.19 0.48 -3.39
CA VAL A 60 5.81 0.01 -3.15
C VAL A 60 5.67 -0.51 -1.71
N PRO A 61 4.48 -0.47 -1.10
CA PRO A 61 4.28 -0.88 0.29
C PRO A 61 4.25 -2.41 0.48
N SER A 62 4.15 -3.19 -0.60
CA SER A 62 4.21 -4.65 -0.56
C SER A 62 5.64 -5.15 -0.72
N PHE A 63 6.04 -6.15 0.06
CA PHE A 63 7.32 -6.84 -0.10
C PHE A 63 7.50 -7.36 -1.55
N PRO A 64 8.67 -7.17 -2.21
CA PRO A 64 9.97 -6.75 -1.67
C PRO A 64 10.19 -5.24 -1.53
N CYS A 65 9.12 -4.45 -1.60
CA CYS A 65 9.06 -2.99 -1.44
C CYS A 65 9.50 -2.17 -2.67
N PHE A 66 9.68 -2.82 -3.82
CA PHE A 66 9.95 -2.17 -5.11
C PHE A 66 9.38 -3.00 -6.25
N ALA A 67 9.00 -2.34 -7.35
CA ALA A 67 8.39 -3.02 -8.49
C ALA A 67 9.37 -3.35 -9.63
N LYS A 68 10.47 -2.59 -9.79
CA LYS A 68 11.50 -2.83 -10.81
C LYS A 68 12.91 -2.59 -10.26
N ILE A 69 13.87 -3.27 -10.88
CA ILE A 69 15.30 -3.00 -10.73
C ILE A 69 15.81 -2.47 -12.07
N LEU A 70 16.43 -1.30 -12.06
CA LEU A 70 17.11 -0.71 -13.21
C LEU A 70 18.62 -0.75 -12.97
N VAL A 71 19.37 -1.33 -13.90
CA VAL A 71 20.84 -1.40 -13.82
C VAL A 71 21.45 -0.64 -14.98
N SER A 72 22.36 0.29 -14.70
CA SER A 72 23.18 0.99 -15.70
C SER A 72 24.63 1.01 -15.25
N LEU A 73 25.55 1.27 -16.17
CA LEU A 73 26.95 1.55 -15.89
C LEU A 73 27.16 3.06 -15.91
N MET A 74 27.81 3.59 -14.89
CA MET A 74 28.12 5.02 -14.82
C MET A 74 29.34 5.40 -15.66
N GLU A 75 30.22 4.44 -15.89
CA GLU A 75 31.46 4.60 -16.65
C GLU A 75 31.67 3.35 -17.50
N LYS A 76 32.48 3.46 -18.56
CA LYS A 76 32.87 2.28 -19.36
C LYS A 76 33.56 1.27 -18.45
N PRO A 77 33.19 -0.02 -18.51
CA PRO A 77 33.82 -1.03 -17.65
C PRO A 77 35.28 -1.22 -18.04
N HIS A 78 36.11 -1.55 -17.06
CA HIS A 78 37.45 -2.03 -17.33
C HIS A 78 37.41 -3.56 -17.41
N VAL A 79 37.91 -4.11 -18.51
CA VAL A 79 37.91 -5.53 -18.80
C VAL A 79 39.33 -5.94 -19.16
N ASP A 80 39.84 -6.96 -18.48
CA ASP A 80 41.14 -7.59 -18.72
C ASP A 80 40.92 -9.09 -18.93
N PHE A 81 41.68 -9.71 -19.82
CA PHE A 81 41.50 -11.11 -20.19
C PHE A 81 42.72 -11.66 -20.93
N GLY A 82 42.93 -12.97 -20.83
CA GLY A 82 43.79 -13.71 -21.73
C GLY A 82 43.07 -14.11 -23.02
N LEU A 83 43.81 -14.18 -24.13
CA LEU A 83 43.29 -14.57 -25.44
C LEU A 83 44.05 -15.77 -25.97
N LYS A 84 43.34 -16.81 -26.41
CA LYS A 84 43.92 -17.90 -27.21
C LYS A 84 43.30 -17.93 -28.59
N VAL A 85 44.12 -18.06 -29.62
CA VAL A 85 43.68 -18.22 -31.02
C VAL A 85 44.15 -19.58 -31.51
N LEU A 86 43.22 -20.42 -31.98
CA LEU A 86 43.52 -21.80 -32.39
C LEU A 86 44.24 -22.63 -31.31
N GLY A 87 44.01 -22.31 -30.03
CA GLY A 87 44.63 -22.96 -28.88
C GLY A 87 46.02 -22.43 -28.48
N ALA A 88 46.61 -21.52 -29.28
CA ALA A 88 47.86 -20.84 -28.94
C ALA A 88 47.60 -19.52 -28.23
N ASP A 89 48.53 -19.11 -27.34
CA ASP A 89 48.47 -17.81 -26.67
C ASP A 89 48.63 -16.67 -27.67
N ALA A 90 47.58 -15.85 -27.78
CA ALA A 90 47.47 -14.76 -28.73
C ALA A 90 47.78 -13.38 -28.11
N MET A 91 48.20 -13.33 -26.84
CA MET A 91 48.59 -12.09 -26.16
C MET A 91 49.87 -11.47 -26.76
N SER A 92 50.66 -12.28 -27.47
CA SER A 92 51.87 -11.84 -28.18
C SER A 92 51.59 -11.08 -29.48
N ILE A 93 50.35 -11.10 -29.99
CA ILE A 93 49.98 -10.44 -31.25
C ILE A 93 49.81 -8.93 -31.00
N PRO A 94 50.70 -8.07 -31.54
CA PRO A 94 50.62 -6.63 -31.30
C PRO A 94 49.29 -6.06 -31.79
N GLY A 95 48.62 -5.28 -30.95
CA GLY A 95 47.37 -4.59 -31.29
C GLY A 95 46.09 -5.42 -31.23
N LEU A 96 46.15 -6.75 -31.36
CA LEU A 96 44.96 -7.61 -31.32
C LEU A 96 44.23 -7.50 -29.97
N TYR A 97 44.96 -7.60 -28.87
CA TYR A 97 44.42 -7.42 -27.51
C TYR A 97 43.67 -6.09 -27.38
N ARG A 98 44.29 -4.99 -27.83
CA ARG A 98 43.68 -3.64 -27.75
C ARG A 98 42.38 -3.56 -28.55
N VAL A 99 42.34 -4.13 -29.75
CA VAL A 99 41.13 -4.14 -30.60
C VAL A 99 39.99 -4.91 -29.93
N VAL A 100 40.27 -6.11 -29.41
CA VAL A 100 39.25 -6.92 -28.75
C VAL A 100 38.76 -6.24 -27.46
N GLN A 101 39.67 -5.65 -26.69
CA GLN A 101 39.35 -4.93 -25.47
C GLN A 101 38.45 -3.72 -25.75
N GLU A 102 38.77 -2.88 -26.73
CA GLU A 102 37.92 -1.74 -27.12
C GLU A 102 36.55 -2.21 -27.64
N LEU A 103 36.50 -3.28 -28.43
CA LEU A 103 35.24 -3.83 -28.93
C LEU A 103 34.33 -4.30 -27.79
N ILE A 104 34.87 -5.03 -26.80
CA ILE A 104 34.10 -5.47 -25.63
C ILE A 104 33.60 -4.26 -24.84
N LYS A 105 34.49 -3.29 -24.56
CA LYS A 105 34.13 -2.07 -23.83
C LYS A 105 33.01 -1.29 -24.53
N ASP A 106 33.12 -1.11 -25.84
CA ASP A 106 32.14 -0.36 -26.61
C ASP A 106 30.81 -1.10 -26.74
N GLN A 107 30.81 -2.42 -26.91
CA GLN A 107 29.58 -3.21 -26.93
C GLN A 107 28.85 -3.16 -25.58
N VAL A 108 29.57 -3.39 -24.48
CA VAL A 108 28.97 -3.34 -23.14
C VAL A 108 28.48 -1.92 -22.80
N ALA A 109 29.25 -0.89 -23.15
CA ALA A 109 28.85 0.49 -22.97
C ALA A 109 27.60 0.84 -23.82
N ASN A 110 27.54 0.37 -25.06
CA ASN A 110 26.37 0.61 -25.91
C ASN A 110 25.09 -0.05 -25.42
N MET A 111 25.19 -1.07 -24.57
CA MET A 111 24.01 -1.73 -23.99
C MET A 111 23.58 -1.09 -22.67
N TYR A 112 24.55 -0.75 -21.80
CA TYR A 112 24.25 -0.45 -20.39
C TYR A 112 24.86 0.84 -19.87
N LEU A 113 25.67 1.57 -20.63
CA LEU A 113 26.16 2.88 -20.18
C LEU A 113 24.97 3.84 -20.07
N TRP A 114 24.89 4.55 -18.95
CA TRP A 114 23.87 5.58 -18.74
C TRP A 114 23.78 6.50 -19.98
N PRO A 115 22.57 6.84 -20.46
CA PRO A 115 21.24 6.64 -19.85
C PRO A 115 20.59 5.28 -20.13
N LYS A 116 21.27 4.36 -20.83
CA LYS A 116 20.70 3.03 -21.11
C LYS A 116 20.67 2.16 -19.87
N THR A 117 19.54 1.50 -19.65
CA THR A 117 19.30 0.68 -18.46
C THR A 117 18.83 -0.72 -18.86
N LEU A 118 19.31 -1.71 -18.11
CA LEU A 118 18.69 -3.02 -18.05
C LEU A 118 17.55 -2.95 -17.04
N GLU A 119 16.31 -3.13 -17.50
CA GLU A 119 15.12 -3.20 -16.66
C GLU A 119 14.80 -4.66 -16.32
N VAL A 120 14.71 -4.95 -15.01
CA VAL A 120 14.24 -6.23 -14.49
C VAL A 120 12.93 -5.98 -13.74
N PRO A 121 11.77 -6.33 -14.32
CA PRO A 121 10.49 -6.23 -13.62
C PRO A 121 10.41 -7.27 -12.51
N ILE A 122 9.96 -6.85 -11.34
CA ILE A 122 9.82 -7.71 -10.14
C ILE A 122 8.36 -7.98 -9.84
N MET A 123 7.53 -6.94 -9.93
CA MET A 123 6.08 -7.05 -9.79
C MET A 123 5.38 -5.91 -10.52
N ASP A 124 4.09 -6.08 -10.73
CA ASP A 124 3.21 -5.03 -11.23
C ASP A 124 3.00 -3.94 -10.16
N PRO A 125 3.45 -2.69 -10.39
CA PRO A 125 3.27 -1.59 -9.45
C PRO A 125 1.81 -1.37 -9.06
N ALA A 126 0.86 -1.57 -9.99
CA ALA A 126 -0.56 -1.31 -9.74
C ALA A 126 -1.11 -2.25 -8.65
N LYS A 127 -0.77 -3.54 -8.75
CA LYS A 127 -1.14 -4.56 -7.75
C LYS A 127 -0.42 -4.35 -6.42
N ALA A 128 0.84 -3.97 -6.48
CA ALA A 128 1.70 -3.77 -5.31
C ALA A 128 1.25 -2.60 -4.42
N MET A 129 0.63 -1.58 -5.01
CA MET A 129 0.22 -0.37 -4.30
C MET A 129 -1.02 -0.54 -3.42
N LYS A 130 -1.69 -1.71 -3.47
CA LYS A 130 -2.97 -1.98 -2.77
C LYS A 130 -3.98 -0.85 -2.96
N ARG A 131 -4.09 -0.34 -4.19
CA ARG A 131 -5.06 0.71 -4.54
C ARG A 131 -6.47 0.20 -4.32
N PRO A 132 -7.41 1.10 -3.99
CA PRO A 132 -8.83 0.83 -4.20
C PRO A 132 -9.09 0.37 -5.64
N VAL A 133 -9.75 -0.76 -5.81
CA VAL A 133 -10.14 -1.34 -7.12
C VAL A 133 -11.66 -1.50 -7.24
N GLY A 134 -12.42 -1.06 -6.23
CA GLY A 134 -13.87 -1.06 -6.26
C GLY A 134 -14.48 -0.84 -4.88
N ILE A 135 -15.82 -0.83 -4.85
CA ILE A 135 -16.62 -0.72 -3.63
C ILE A 135 -17.48 -1.97 -3.49
N LEU A 136 -17.44 -2.56 -2.30
CA LEU A 136 -18.42 -3.54 -1.87
C LEU A 136 -19.53 -2.81 -1.12
N ASN A 137 -20.71 -2.77 -1.71
CA ASN A 137 -21.93 -2.38 -1.04
C ASN A 137 -22.47 -3.58 -0.24
N VAL A 138 -22.74 -3.36 1.04
CA VAL A 138 -23.26 -4.37 1.96
C VAL A 138 -24.48 -3.84 2.66
N LYS A 139 -25.64 -4.40 2.34
CA LYS A 139 -26.89 -4.12 3.05
C LYS A 139 -27.22 -5.27 3.99
N VAL A 140 -27.18 -4.97 5.28
CA VAL A 140 -27.57 -5.90 6.35
C VAL A 140 -29.08 -5.85 6.50
N LEU A 141 -29.77 -6.85 5.95
CA LEU A 141 -31.23 -6.91 5.96
C LEU A 141 -31.73 -7.34 7.34
N LYS A 142 -31.46 -8.59 7.72
CA LYS A 142 -31.99 -9.18 8.95
C LYS A 142 -31.20 -10.39 9.42
N ALA A 143 -31.43 -10.80 10.67
CA ALA A 143 -31.04 -12.11 11.17
C ALA A 143 -32.26 -12.88 11.67
N MET A 144 -32.15 -14.20 11.72
CA MET A 144 -33.24 -15.09 12.08
C MET A 144 -32.76 -16.16 13.07
N LYS A 145 -33.58 -16.45 14.07
CA LYS A 145 -33.35 -17.53 15.04
C LYS A 145 -31.96 -17.46 15.70
N LEU A 146 -31.52 -16.25 16.04
CA LEU A 146 -30.23 -16.05 16.70
C LEU A 146 -30.17 -16.86 18.01
N LYS A 147 -29.01 -17.46 18.30
CA LYS A 147 -28.83 -18.20 19.55
C LYS A 147 -28.73 -17.24 20.71
N LYS A 148 -29.69 -17.34 21.63
CA LYS A 148 -29.72 -16.62 22.90
C LYS A 148 -28.43 -16.85 23.69
N LYS A 149 -27.81 -15.78 24.18
CA LYS A 149 -26.62 -15.86 25.04
C LYS A 149 -26.95 -15.66 26.52
N ASP A 150 -27.93 -14.84 26.82
CA ASP A 150 -28.34 -14.60 28.20
C ASP A 150 -29.27 -15.67 28.78
N LEU A 151 -28.90 -16.19 29.96
CA LEU A 151 -29.76 -17.05 30.77
C LEU A 151 -30.93 -16.29 31.40
N MET A 152 -30.78 -15.01 31.71
CA MET A 152 -31.77 -14.20 32.46
C MET A 152 -32.29 -12.95 31.72
N GLY A 153 -31.82 -12.69 30.49
CA GLY A 153 -32.18 -11.51 29.67
C GLY A 153 -32.71 -11.88 28.29
N ALA A 154 -32.90 -10.89 27.41
CA ALA A 154 -33.18 -11.08 25.99
C ALA A 154 -32.07 -10.38 25.20
N SER A 155 -31.47 -11.08 24.23
CA SER A 155 -30.30 -10.61 23.48
C SER A 155 -30.58 -9.33 22.68
N ASP A 156 -29.59 -8.46 22.63
CA ASP A 156 -29.52 -7.17 21.97
C ASP A 156 -28.52 -7.22 20.77
N PRO A 157 -28.85 -7.88 19.65
CA PRO A 157 -27.89 -8.11 18.58
C PRO A 157 -27.50 -6.87 17.77
N TYR A 158 -26.25 -6.87 17.30
CA TYR A 158 -25.74 -6.03 16.21
C TYR A 158 -24.71 -6.79 15.36
N VAL A 159 -24.46 -6.28 14.15
CA VAL A 159 -23.53 -6.89 13.18
C VAL A 159 -22.29 -6.00 13.04
N LYS A 160 -21.12 -6.64 12.96
CA LYS A 160 -19.83 -6.00 12.69
C LYS A 160 -19.25 -6.56 11.39
N LEU A 161 -18.98 -5.68 10.44
CA LEU A 161 -18.50 -5.98 9.10
C LEU A 161 -17.06 -5.50 8.91
N LYS A 162 -16.23 -6.30 8.24
CA LYS A 162 -14.84 -5.94 7.89
C LYS A 162 -14.35 -6.78 6.71
N LEU A 163 -13.46 -6.25 5.87
CA LEU A 163 -12.71 -7.08 4.91
C LEU A 163 -11.49 -7.73 5.57
N THR A 164 -11.14 -8.95 5.12
CA THR A 164 -9.88 -9.61 5.50
C THR A 164 -8.69 -8.76 5.05
N GLU A 165 -7.61 -8.84 5.82
CA GLU A 165 -6.36 -8.07 5.64
C GLU A 165 -6.49 -6.54 5.71
N ASP A 166 -7.70 -6.03 5.93
CA ASP A 166 -7.93 -4.61 6.02
C ASP A 166 -7.53 -4.09 7.42
N LYS A 167 -6.84 -2.96 7.45
CA LYS A 167 -6.50 -2.25 8.69
C LYS A 167 -7.53 -1.18 9.04
N LEU A 168 -8.51 -0.95 8.15
CA LEU A 168 -9.57 0.01 8.37
C LEU A 168 -10.51 -0.44 9.51
N PRO A 169 -11.16 0.54 10.17
CA PRO A 169 -12.18 0.26 11.17
C PRO A 169 -13.33 -0.55 10.60
N SER A 170 -13.81 -1.52 11.36
CA SER A 170 -15.03 -2.27 11.03
C SER A 170 -16.27 -1.37 11.03
N LYS A 171 -17.20 -1.58 10.10
CA LYS A 171 -18.54 -0.99 10.13
C LYS A 171 -19.45 -1.79 11.06
N LYS A 172 -20.45 -1.13 11.67
CA LYS A 172 -21.38 -1.78 12.61
C LYS A 172 -22.80 -1.29 12.38
N THR A 173 -23.77 -2.17 12.57
CA THR A 173 -25.18 -1.81 12.57
C THR A 173 -25.61 -1.17 13.90
N THR A 174 -26.81 -0.61 13.92
CA THR A 174 -27.51 -0.32 15.18
C THR A 174 -27.76 -1.58 16.00
N VAL A 175 -27.87 -1.41 17.32
CA VAL A 175 -28.25 -2.47 18.26
C VAL A 175 -29.76 -2.60 18.27
N LYS A 176 -30.28 -3.82 18.12
CA LYS A 176 -31.72 -4.10 18.22
C LYS A 176 -32.00 -4.78 19.53
N HIS A 177 -32.71 -4.11 20.42
CA HIS A 177 -32.92 -4.63 21.77
C HIS A 177 -33.91 -5.79 21.83
N LYS A 178 -33.58 -6.80 22.65
CA LYS A 178 -34.42 -7.95 23.02
C LYS A 178 -35.02 -8.68 21.83
N ASN A 179 -34.25 -8.85 20.75
CA ASN A 179 -34.75 -9.38 19.49
C ASN A 179 -33.82 -10.44 18.89
N LEU A 180 -34.26 -11.69 18.80
CA LEU A 180 -33.51 -12.78 18.14
C LEU A 180 -33.79 -12.91 16.64
N ASN A 181 -34.68 -12.07 16.11
CA ASN A 181 -34.99 -11.93 14.68
C ASN A 181 -34.93 -10.45 14.26
N PRO A 182 -33.79 -9.77 14.46
CA PRO A 182 -33.65 -8.35 14.18
C PRO A 182 -33.72 -8.05 12.68
N GLU A 183 -34.35 -6.94 12.33
CA GLU A 183 -34.29 -6.33 11.00
C GLU A 183 -33.56 -4.98 11.12
N TRP A 184 -32.45 -4.85 10.40
CA TRP A 184 -31.63 -3.63 10.39
C TRP A 184 -31.94 -2.77 9.18
N ASN A 185 -31.91 -3.38 7.98
CA ASN A 185 -32.02 -2.70 6.70
C ASN A 185 -31.00 -1.54 6.56
N GLU A 186 -29.77 -1.77 7.05
CA GLU A 186 -28.70 -0.77 7.07
C GLU A 186 -27.64 -1.10 6.00
N GLU A 187 -27.13 -0.06 5.34
CA GLU A 187 -26.25 -0.19 4.18
C GLU A 187 -24.87 0.42 4.46
N PHE A 188 -23.83 -0.25 3.96
CA PHE A 188 -22.44 0.11 4.18
C PHE A 188 -21.62 -0.03 2.90
N ASN A 189 -20.81 0.98 2.61
CA ASN A 189 -19.81 0.93 1.56
C ASN A 189 -18.44 0.58 2.16
N ILE A 190 -17.76 -0.42 1.59
CA ILE A 190 -16.43 -0.87 2.00
C ILE A 190 -15.51 -0.89 0.79
N VAL A 191 -14.35 -0.25 0.90
CA VAL A 191 -13.37 -0.15 -0.18
C VAL A 191 -12.62 -1.47 -0.36
N VAL A 192 -12.66 -2.00 -1.58
CA VAL A 192 -11.98 -3.24 -1.97
C VAL A 192 -10.64 -2.90 -2.62
N LYS A 193 -9.59 -3.64 -2.27
CA LYS A 193 -8.22 -3.48 -2.80
C LYS A 193 -7.75 -4.67 -3.61
N ASP A 194 -8.26 -5.86 -3.26
CA ASP A 194 -7.99 -7.10 -3.98
C ASP A 194 -9.19 -8.05 -3.84
N PRO A 195 -10.14 -8.06 -4.78
CA PRO A 195 -11.32 -8.92 -4.71
C PRO A 195 -10.99 -10.42 -4.81
N GLN A 196 -9.80 -10.79 -5.31
CA GLN A 196 -9.41 -12.20 -5.47
C GLN A 196 -8.98 -12.83 -4.15
N SER A 197 -8.33 -12.06 -3.28
CA SER A 197 -7.86 -12.53 -1.97
C SER A 197 -8.73 -12.09 -0.80
N GLN A 198 -9.44 -10.97 -0.90
CA GLN A 198 -10.25 -10.44 0.19
C GLN A 198 -11.58 -11.19 0.37
N ALA A 199 -12.04 -11.24 1.62
CA ALA A 199 -13.32 -11.78 2.03
C ALA A 199 -14.01 -10.85 3.03
N LEU A 200 -15.34 -10.79 3.00
CA LEU A 200 -16.15 -10.07 3.97
C LEU A 200 -16.33 -10.92 5.23
N GLU A 201 -15.78 -10.45 6.35
CA GLU A 201 -16.03 -11.00 7.67
C GLU A 201 -17.30 -10.40 8.26
N ILE A 202 -18.26 -11.28 8.58
CA ILE A 202 -19.53 -10.92 9.20
C ILE A 202 -19.55 -11.50 10.61
N ASN A 203 -19.65 -10.63 11.62
CA ASN A 203 -19.67 -11.07 13.01
C ASN A 203 -20.91 -10.51 13.71
N VAL A 204 -21.72 -11.39 14.30
CA VAL A 204 -22.90 -11.01 15.08
C VAL A 204 -22.58 -11.08 16.56
N TYR A 205 -22.90 -10.00 17.28
CA TYR A 205 -22.63 -9.84 18.69
C TYR A 205 -23.90 -9.47 19.46
N ASP A 206 -23.98 -9.96 20.68
CA ASP A 206 -24.94 -9.52 21.69
C ASP A 206 -24.33 -8.31 22.41
N TRP A 207 -25.05 -7.18 22.42
CA TRP A 207 -24.59 -5.99 23.12
C TRP A 207 -24.78 -6.15 24.63
N GLU A 208 -23.73 -5.84 25.39
CA GLU A 208 -23.74 -5.93 26.85
C GLU A 208 -23.49 -4.54 27.43
N GLN A 209 -24.28 -4.15 28.43
CA GLN A 209 -24.12 -2.85 29.08
C GLN A 209 -22.80 -2.73 29.84
N VAL A 210 -22.27 -3.85 30.35
CA VAL A 210 -21.03 -3.91 31.12
C VAL A 210 -20.18 -5.08 30.62
N GLY A 211 -18.93 -4.80 30.27
CA GLY A 211 -17.95 -5.83 29.90
C GLY A 211 -17.86 -6.08 28.40
N LYS A 212 -17.51 -7.32 28.03
CA LYS A 212 -17.26 -7.70 26.64
C LYS A 212 -18.55 -8.23 26.01
N HIS A 213 -18.87 -7.69 24.84
CA HIS A 213 -20.02 -8.09 24.05
C HIS A 213 -19.88 -9.54 23.58
N ASP A 214 -20.99 -10.25 23.58
CA ASP A 214 -20.98 -11.69 23.55
C ASP A 214 -21.13 -12.21 22.11
N LYS A 215 -20.18 -13.01 21.63
CA LYS A 215 -20.19 -13.41 20.21
C LYS A 215 -21.30 -14.43 19.94
N MET A 216 -22.29 -14.05 19.14
CA MET A 216 -23.44 -14.88 18.77
C MET A 216 -23.12 -15.78 17.57
N GLY A 217 -22.29 -15.31 16.64
CA GLY A 217 -21.78 -16.13 15.54
C GLY A 217 -21.00 -15.33 14.51
N LEU A 218 -20.46 -16.01 13.51
CA LEU A 218 -19.76 -15.41 12.39
C LEU A 218 -20.00 -16.17 11.09
N ASN A 219 -19.74 -15.50 9.98
CA ASN A 219 -19.49 -16.13 8.69
C ASN A 219 -18.48 -15.28 7.91
N VAL A 220 -17.87 -15.85 6.87
CA VAL A 220 -16.93 -15.17 5.98
C VAL A 220 -17.33 -15.47 4.55
N LEU A 221 -17.50 -14.42 3.74
CA LEU A 221 -17.86 -14.55 2.33
C LEU A 221 -16.71 -14.04 1.44
N PRO A 222 -16.03 -14.91 0.67
CA PRO A 222 -15.01 -14.50 -0.28
C PRO A 222 -15.57 -13.56 -1.36
N LEU A 223 -14.89 -12.44 -1.64
CA LEU A 223 -15.38 -11.46 -2.63
C LEU A 223 -15.36 -12.02 -4.05
N LYS A 224 -14.45 -12.95 -4.36
CA LYS A 224 -14.38 -13.67 -5.64
C LYS A 224 -15.66 -14.47 -5.99
N GLU A 225 -16.56 -14.68 -5.03
CA GLU A 225 -17.86 -15.35 -5.25
C GLU A 225 -18.97 -14.37 -5.65
N LEU A 226 -18.67 -13.07 -5.73
CA LEU A 226 -19.57 -12.03 -6.19
C LEU A 226 -19.26 -11.70 -7.65
N ALA A 227 -20.30 -11.73 -8.49
CA ALA A 227 -20.20 -11.18 -9.84
C ALA A 227 -20.19 -9.63 -9.75
N PRO A 228 -19.34 -8.96 -10.54
CA PRO A 228 -19.35 -7.50 -10.64
C PRO A 228 -20.72 -6.95 -11.03
N GLU A 229 -21.12 -5.84 -10.42
CA GLU A 229 -22.35 -5.05 -10.68
C GLU A 229 -23.68 -5.80 -10.50
N GLU A 230 -23.64 -7.06 -10.06
CA GLU A 230 -24.83 -7.86 -9.83
C GLU A 230 -25.19 -7.88 -8.33
N PRO A 231 -26.41 -7.46 -7.95
CA PRO A 231 -26.87 -7.59 -6.58
C PRO A 231 -27.08 -9.07 -6.24
N LYS A 232 -26.45 -9.53 -5.16
CA LYS A 232 -26.55 -10.89 -4.65
C LYS A 232 -27.13 -10.87 -3.25
N VAL A 233 -28.31 -11.46 -3.09
CA VAL A 233 -28.89 -11.73 -1.77
C VAL A 233 -28.38 -13.08 -1.28
N VAL A 234 -27.74 -13.11 -0.11
CA VAL A 234 -27.24 -14.34 0.52
C VAL A 234 -27.87 -14.54 1.88
N THR A 235 -28.17 -15.80 2.21
CA THR A 235 -28.53 -16.23 3.56
C THR A 235 -27.42 -17.13 4.07
N LEU A 236 -26.75 -16.71 5.15
CA LEU A 236 -25.59 -17.40 5.70
C LEU A 236 -25.93 -17.95 7.08
N ASP A 237 -25.62 -19.23 7.30
CA ASP A 237 -25.67 -19.84 8.63
C ASP A 237 -24.55 -19.27 9.50
N LEU A 238 -24.89 -18.85 10.73
CA LEU A 238 -23.89 -18.34 11.67
C LEU A 238 -23.15 -19.50 12.32
N LEU A 239 -21.83 -19.45 12.26
CA LEU A 239 -20.93 -20.45 12.83
C LEU A 239 -20.27 -19.93 14.11
N LYS A 240 -19.71 -20.83 14.90
CA LYS A 240 -18.89 -20.44 16.06
C LYS A 240 -17.50 -19.95 15.61
N ASN A 241 -16.91 -20.66 14.66
CA ASN A 241 -15.63 -20.36 14.02
C ASN A 241 -15.61 -20.89 12.58
N MET A 242 -14.54 -20.60 11.84
CA MET A 242 -14.36 -21.07 10.46
C MET A 242 -13.67 -22.44 10.36
N ASP A 243 -13.52 -23.19 11.46
CA ASP A 243 -12.95 -24.55 11.40
C ASP A 243 -14.06 -25.53 10.97
N PRO A 244 -13.96 -26.13 9.77
CA PRO A 244 -14.99 -27.05 9.27
C PRO A 244 -15.12 -28.31 10.12
N ASN A 245 -14.11 -28.66 10.94
CA ASN A 245 -14.13 -29.85 11.79
C ASN A 245 -14.56 -29.57 13.24
N ASP A 246 -14.87 -28.32 13.63
CA ASP A 246 -15.39 -28.03 14.96
C ASP A 246 -16.85 -28.48 15.06
N VAL A 247 -17.09 -29.59 15.77
CA VAL A 247 -18.42 -30.12 16.12
C VAL A 247 -19.37 -29.08 16.73
N GLN A 248 -18.88 -27.98 17.28
CA GLN A 248 -19.74 -26.89 17.75
C GLN A 248 -20.40 -26.08 16.63
N ASN A 249 -19.95 -26.19 15.39
CA ASN A 249 -20.59 -25.59 14.22
C ASN A 249 -21.87 -26.33 13.80
N GLU A 250 -22.07 -27.58 14.25
CA GLU A 250 -23.35 -28.31 14.07
C GLU A 250 -24.49 -27.69 14.88
N LYS A 251 -24.17 -26.93 15.94
CA LYS A 251 -25.16 -26.23 16.75
C LYS A 251 -25.58 -24.94 16.05
N SER A 252 -26.82 -24.90 15.59
CA SER A 252 -27.40 -23.69 14.98
C SER A 252 -27.21 -22.45 15.86
N ARG A 253 -26.72 -21.37 15.26
CA ARG A 253 -26.58 -20.04 15.89
C ARG A 253 -27.46 -18.98 15.24
N GLY A 254 -28.39 -19.41 14.39
CA GLY A 254 -29.22 -18.55 13.56
C GLY A 254 -28.60 -18.28 12.19
N GLN A 255 -29.30 -17.46 11.43
CA GLN A 255 -28.95 -17.09 10.05
C GLN A 255 -28.90 -15.58 9.92
N ILE A 256 -28.07 -15.08 9.01
CA ILE A 256 -28.04 -13.68 8.61
C ILE A 256 -28.31 -13.55 7.12
N VAL A 257 -29.12 -12.56 6.74
CA VAL A 257 -29.46 -12.24 5.36
C VAL A 257 -28.82 -10.91 4.99
N LEU A 258 -28.07 -10.91 3.90
CA LEU A 258 -27.33 -9.77 3.37
C LEU A 258 -27.67 -9.59 1.90
N GLU A 259 -27.76 -8.35 1.44
CA GLU A 259 -27.71 -7.99 0.03
C GLU A 259 -26.35 -7.35 -0.24
N LEU A 260 -25.67 -7.81 -1.30
CA LEU A 260 -24.29 -7.46 -1.60
C LEU A 260 -24.17 -7.07 -3.06
N MET A 261 -23.40 -6.04 -3.36
CA MET A 261 -23.05 -5.69 -4.74
C MET A 261 -21.60 -5.24 -4.77
N TYR A 262 -20.77 -5.91 -5.56
CA TYR A 262 -19.40 -5.49 -5.81
C TYR A 262 -19.36 -4.64 -7.08
N LYS A 263 -18.93 -3.39 -6.97
CA LYS A 263 -18.73 -2.49 -8.11
C LYS A 263 -17.24 -2.29 -8.33
N PRO A 264 -16.62 -2.88 -9.36
CA PRO A 264 -15.24 -2.57 -9.72
C PRO A 264 -15.15 -1.12 -10.19
N PHE A 265 -14.00 -0.49 -9.97
CA PHE A 265 -13.72 0.79 -10.64
C PHE A 265 -13.31 0.52 -12.09
N THR A 266 -13.81 1.33 -13.01
CA THR A 266 -13.39 1.31 -14.41
C THR A 266 -11.96 1.85 -14.57
N ASP A 267 -11.26 1.53 -15.67
CA ASP A 267 -9.89 2.00 -15.91
C ASP A 267 -9.79 3.55 -15.88
N ASP A 268 -10.87 4.25 -16.24
CA ASP A 268 -10.98 5.72 -16.16
C ASP A 268 -11.18 6.24 -14.72
N GLU A 269 -11.65 5.38 -13.81
CA GLU A 269 -11.81 5.64 -12.38
C GLU A 269 -10.62 5.14 -11.54
N MET A 270 -9.72 4.37 -12.15
CA MET A 270 -8.49 3.90 -11.52
C MET A 270 -7.46 5.03 -11.43
N PRO A 271 -6.80 5.24 -10.26
CA PRO A 271 -5.70 6.18 -10.16
C PRO A 271 -4.54 5.75 -11.06
N ASN A 272 -4.35 6.37 -12.23
CA ASN A 272 -3.14 6.22 -13.01
C ASN A 272 -1.98 6.95 -12.32
N GLN A 273 -0.82 6.28 -12.25
CA GLN A 273 0.40 6.81 -11.62
C GLN A 273 1.38 7.40 -12.63
N SER A 274 0.93 7.59 -13.87
CA SER A 274 1.68 8.25 -14.93
C SER A 274 0.80 9.35 -15.47
N GLU A 275 0.79 10.46 -14.73
CA GLU A 275 0.84 11.83 -15.24
C GLU A 275 0.50 12.78 -14.10
N GLU A 276 1.32 13.81 -13.94
CA GLU A 276 0.99 15.02 -13.21
C GLU A 276 -0.10 15.79 -13.95
N THR A 277 -1.24 15.16 -14.22
CA THR A 277 -2.45 15.88 -14.63
C THR A 277 -3.18 16.26 -13.36
N ASN A 278 -3.39 17.56 -13.20
CA ASN A 278 -4.16 18.21 -12.13
C ASN A 278 -5.66 17.81 -12.11
N GLU A 279 -6.02 16.63 -12.61
CA GLU A 279 -7.39 16.16 -12.70
C GLU A 279 -7.74 15.29 -11.50
N VAL A 280 -8.63 15.82 -10.68
CA VAL A 280 -9.13 15.16 -9.48
C VAL A 280 -10.20 14.16 -9.88
N GLN A 281 -10.04 12.91 -9.44
CA GLN A 281 -10.99 11.82 -9.68
C GLN A 281 -12.41 12.21 -9.23
N LYS A 282 -13.43 11.72 -9.94
CA LYS A 282 -14.83 11.87 -9.52
C LYS A 282 -15.13 11.09 -8.23
N ALA A 283 -16.17 11.49 -7.52
CA ALA A 283 -16.58 10.75 -6.33
C ALA A 283 -17.17 9.40 -6.75
N PRO A 284 -17.04 8.34 -5.92
CA PRO A 284 -17.57 7.03 -6.27
C PRO A 284 -19.10 7.02 -6.38
N ASP A 285 -19.63 6.09 -7.19
CA ASP A 285 -21.05 5.82 -7.29
C ASP A 285 -21.68 5.52 -5.92
N GLY A 286 -22.77 6.21 -5.59
CA GLY A 286 -23.42 6.17 -4.27
C GLY A 286 -23.02 7.32 -3.34
N THR A 287 -22.25 8.29 -3.84
CA THR A 287 -22.07 9.59 -3.16
C THR A 287 -23.39 10.39 -3.24
N PRO A 288 -23.86 11.04 -2.16
CA PRO A 288 -25.10 11.79 -2.17
C PRO A 288 -25.16 12.86 -3.27
N ASP A 289 -26.37 13.08 -3.81
CA ASP A 289 -26.63 14.13 -4.80
C ASP A 289 -26.35 15.50 -4.18
N GLY A 290 -25.40 16.25 -4.76
CA GLY A 290 -24.92 17.53 -4.22
C GLY A 290 -23.72 17.42 -3.27
N GLY A 291 -23.33 16.21 -2.88
CA GLY A 291 -22.21 15.92 -1.98
C GLY A 291 -20.88 15.61 -2.66
N GLY A 292 -20.01 14.92 -1.92
CA GLY A 292 -18.68 14.56 -2.43
C GLY A 292 -17.86 13.71 -1.46
N LEU A 293 -16.69 13.28 -1.94
CA LEU A 293 -15.71 12.54 -1.16
C LEU A 293 -14.52 13.45 -0.84
N LEU A 294 -14.29 13.69 0.45
CA LEU A 294 -13.05 14.28 0.93
C LEU A 294 -12.03 13.17 1.19
N VAL A 295 -10.95 13.17 0.42
CA VAL A 295 -9.80 12.29 0.63
C VAL A 295 -8.70 13.10 1.30
N VAL A 296 -8.13 12.57 2.39
CA VAL A 296 -7.05 13.19 3.16
C VAL A 296 -5.89 12.20 3.24
N ILE A 297 -4.74 12.57 2.69
CA ILE A 297 -3.52 11.77 2.71
C ILE A 297 -2.51 12.44 3.63
N VAL A 298 -2.08 11.70 4.65
CA VAL A 298 -1.04 12.14 5.59
C VAL A 298 0.29 11.57 5.10
N HIS A 299 1.13 12.41 4.49
CA HIS A 299 2.39 11.98 3.91
C HIS A 299 3.48 11.81 4.97
N GLU A 300 3.93 12.92 5.54
CA GLU A 300 5.05 12.97 6.48
C GLU A 300 4.95 14.15 7.45
N ALA A 301 5.74 14.11 8.51
CA ALA A 301 6.05 15.26 9.32
C ALA A 301 7.56 15.46 9.40
N GLN A 302 8.00 16.67 9.70
CA GLN A 302 9.39 17.05 9.84
C GLN A 302 9.59 17.81 11.14
N ASP A 303 10.74 17.61 11.78
CA ASP A 303 11.13 18.30 13.02
C ASP A 303 10.11 18.22 14.16
N VAL A 304 9.30 17.16 14.22
CA VAL A 304 8.37 16.95 15.33
C VAL A 304 9.09 16.38 16.55
N GLU A 305 8.93 17.01 17.71
CA GLU A 305 9.69 16.66 18.91
C GLU A 305 8.83 16.82 20.17
N GLY A 306 8.73 15.73 20.94
CA GLY A 306 8.07 15.73 22.24
C GLY A 306 9.06 16.03 23.37
N LYS A 307 8.55 16.43 24.52
CA LYS A 307 9.38 16.70 25.72
C LYS A 307 9.93 15.41 26.31
N HIS A 308 9.21 14.30 26.18
CA HIS A 308 9.54 13.03 26.84
C HIS A 308 9.81 11.91 25.84
N HIS A 309 9.07 11.85 24.74
CA HIS A 309 9.25 10.87 23.69
C HIS A 309 8.78 11.39 22.33
N THR A 310 9.36 10.84 21.27
CA THR A 310 9.00 11.19 19.89
C THR A 310 8.60 9.93 19.12
N ASN A 311 7.37 9.47 19.38
CA ASN A 311 6.73 8.35 18.70
C ASN A 311 5.47 8.86 17.96
N PRO A 312 5.65 9.64 16.89
CA PRO A 312 4.59 10.43 16.29
C PRO A 312 3.53 9.56 15.62
N GLN A 313 2.29 10.04 15.73
CA GLN A 313 1.08 9.57 15.09
C GLN A 313 0.25 10.81 14.75
N VAL A 314 -0.45 10.82 13.62
CA VAL A 314 -1.38 11.90 13.29
C VAL A 314 -2.79 11.50 13.67
N ARG A 315 -3.53 12.43 14.26
CA ARG A 315 -4.94 12.34 14.60
C ARG A 315 -5.69 13.40 13.79
N LEU A 316 -6.58 12.93 12.92
CA LEU A 316 -7.50 13.76 12.15
C LEU A 316 -8.84 13.82 12.88
N LEU A 317 -9.38 15.01 13.05
CA LEU A 317 -10.70 15.25 13.63
C LEU A 317 -11.53 16.12 12.68
N PHE A 318 -12.66 15.60 12.23
CA PHE A 318 -13.54 16.26 11.27
C PHE A 318 -15.00 15.87 11.52
N ARG A 319 -15.89 16.87 11.72
CA ARG A 319 -17.33 16.68 12.04
C ARG A 319 -17.59 15.66 13.18
N GLY A 320 -16.73 15.63 14.20
CA GLY A 320 -16.82 14.70 15.32
C GLY A 320 -16.29 13.28 15.05
N GLU A 321 -15.94 12.97 13.79
CA GLU A 321 -15.23 11.75 13.45
C GLU A 321 -13.73 11.89 13.70
N GLU A 322 -13.13 10.83 14.25
CA GLU A 322 -11.69 10.75 14.48
C GLU A 322 -11.07 9.65 13.60
N ARG A 323 -9.93 9.94 12.98
CA ARG A 323 -9.08 8.98 12.27
C ARG A 323 -7.63 9.14 12.74
N ARG A 324 -6.84 8.06 12.70
CA ARG A 324 -5.45 8.10 13.14
C ARG A 324 -4.54 7.27 12.23
N THR A 325 -3.32 7.76 12.02
CA THR A 325 -2.25 6.98 11.36
C THR A 325 -1.67 5.94 12.32
N LYS A 326 -0.71 5.13 11.88
CA LYS A 326 0.08 4.28 12.76
C LYS A 326 1.16 5.09 13.47
N PRO A 327 1.50 4.76 14.73
CA PRO A 327 2.63 5.40 15.40
C PRO A 327 3.95 4.95 14.78
N VAL A 328 4.83 5.92 14.50
CA VAL A 328 6.23 5.67 14.11
C VAL A 328 7.08 5.82 15.37
N LYS A 329 7.96 4.85 15.66
CA LYS A 329 8.73 4.87 16.92
C LYS A 329 10.02 5.68 16.77
N LYS A 330 10.33 6.52 17.76
CA LYS A 330 11.59 7.27 17.90
C LYS A 330 12.02 8.01 16.62
N ASN A 331 11.12 8.79 16.04
CA ASN A 331 11.37 9.46 14.76
C ASN A 331 10.86 10.90 14.80
N ARG A 332 11.73 11.87 14.45
CA ARG A 332 11.40 13.29 14.32
C ARG A 332 10.85 13.65 12.94
N ASP A 333 11.10 12.79 11.95
CA ASP A 333 10.74 12.97 10.55
C ASP A 333 9.95 11.74 10.06
N PRO A 334 8.78 11.45 10.67
CA PRO A 334 7.99 10.27 10.35
C PRO A 334 7.35 10.35 8.97
N ARG A 335 7.20 9.20 8.32
CA ARG A 335 6.46 9.02 7.07
C ARG A 335 5.35 8.00 7.28
N TRP A 336 4.15 8.32 6.84
CA TRP A 336 2.96 7.47 7.00
C TRP A 336 2.41 7.02 5.65
N GLU A 337 2.22 7.95 4.72
CA GLU A 337 1.56 7.69 3.43
C GLU A 337 0.19 7.02 3.63
N GLU A 338 -0.59 7.49 4.62
CA GLU A 338 -1.88 6.90 4.97
C GLU A 338 -3.03 7.79 4.48
N GLU A 339 -3.97 7.17 3.78
CA GLU A 339 -5.15 7.81 3.19
C GLU A 339 -6.39 7.57 4.08
N PHE A 340 -7.19 8.63 4.23
CA PHE A 340 -8.46 8.64 4.93
C PHE A 340 -9.54 9.25 4.05
N GLN A 341 -10.75 8.69 4.11
CA GLN A 341 -11.86 9.10 3.27
C GLN A 341 -13.07 9.48 4.13
N PHE A 342 -13.71 10.61 3.78
CA PHE A 342 -14.90 11.14 4.41
C PHE A 342 -15.95 11.42 3.33
N MET A 343 -17.04 10.67 3.35
CA MET A 343 -18.17 10.85 2.43
C MET A 343 -19.11 11.90 3.03
N LEU A 344 -19.47 12.91 2.23
CA LEU A 344 -20.24 14.05 2.68
C LEU A 344 -21.47 14.26 1.79
N GLU A 345 -22.56 14.68 2.43
CA GLU A 345 -23.83 15.02 1.77
C GLU A 345 -23.76 16.36 1.02
N GLU A 346 -22.82 17.24 1.38
CA GLU A 346 -22.61 18.56 0.81
C GLU A 346 -21.11 18.94 0.81
N PRO A 347 -20.67 19.91 -0.01
CA PRO A 347 -19.28 20.36 -0.01
C PRO A 347 -18.94 21.08 1.31
N PRO A 348 -17.83 20.72 1.99
CA PRO A 348 -17.47 21.24 3.30
C PRO A 348 -16.86 22.65 3.25
N THR A 349 -17.44 23.59 2.51
CA THR A 349 -16.84 24.92 2.27
C THR A 349 -16.66 25.76 3.53
N ASN A 350 -17.50 25.54 4.55
CA ASN A 350 -17.45 26.26 5.82
C ASN A 350 -16.77 25.47 6.95
N ASP A 351 -16.30 24.26 6.66
CA ASP A 351 -15.72 23.40 7.68
C ASP A 351 -14.20 23.51 7.73
N ARG A 352 -13.65 23.03 8.85
CA ARG A 352 -12.22 22.84 9.05
C ARG A 352 -11.94 21.40 9.47
N ILE A 353 -10.80 20.88 9.05
CA ILE A 353 -10.24 19.64 9.57
C ILE A 353 -9.13 19.96 10.56
N HIS A 354 -9.19 19.37 11.75
CA HIS A 354 -8.15 19.49 12.77
C HIS A 354 -7.16 18.33 12.61
N VAL A 355 -5.89 18.67 12.42
CA VAL A 355 -4.79 17.72 12.23
C VAL A 355 -3.83 17.87 13.40
N GLU A 356 -3.78 16.89 14.29
CA GLU A 356 -2.91 16.90 15.46
C GLU A 356 -1.83 15.83 15.33
N VAL A 357 -0.56 16.21 15.51
CA VAL A 357 0.52 15.24 15.65
C VAL A 357 0.72 14.96 17.13
N VAL A 358 0.55 13.70 17.53
CA VAL A 358 0.69 13.25 18.91
C VAL A 358 1.78 12.20 19.03
N SER A 359 2.54 12.27 20.10
CA SER A 359 3.48 11.23 20.48
C SER A 359 2.79 10.24 21.40
N THR A 360 2.93 8.94 21.14
CA THR A 360 2.32 7.89 21.98
C THR A 360 3.37 6.91 22.51
N SER A 361 3.30 6.58 23.80
CA SER A 361 4.20 5.61 24.42
C SER A 361 3.42 4.48 25.09
N SER A 362 3.83 3.24 24.83
CA SER A 362 3.27 2.03 25.43
C SER A 362 4.11 1.49 26.59
N ARG A 363 5.09 2.25 27.10
CA ARG A 363 5.86 1.84 28.29
C ARG A 363 5.01 2.02 29.55
N MET A 364 4.82 0.91 30.26
CA MET A 364 4.11 0.87 31.54
C MET A 364 4.86 1.71 32.59
N GLY A 365 4.17 2.64 33.26
CA GLY A 365 4.72 3.48 34.34
C GLY A 365 5.21 4.88 33.98
N LEU A 366 4.98 5.38 32.74
CA LEU A 366 5.27 6.77 32.39
C LEU A 366 4.16 7.73 32.86
N LEU A 367 4.55 8.89 33.41
CA LEU A 367 3.65 9.99 33.79
C LEU A 367 2.97 10.64 32.57
N HIS A 368 3.60 10.56 31.39
CA HIS A 368 3.12 11.16 30.14
C HIS A 368 3.01 10.07 29.06
N PRO A 369 1.89 9.33 28.99
CA PRO A 369 1.69 8.29 27.98
C PRO A 369 1.37 8.84 26.59
N LYS A 370 0.92 10.11 26.54
CA LYS A 370 0.64 10.87 25.33
C LYS A 370 1.06 12.31 25.53
N GLU A 371 1.63 12.91 24.50
CA GLU A 371 1.92 14.34 24.46
C GLU A 371 1.69 14.88 23.04
N ALA A 372 1.22 16.12 22.94
CA ALA A 372 1.03 16.79 21.66
C ALA A 372 2.39 17.28 21.13
N LEU A 373 2.63 17.06 19.84
CA LEU A 373 3.81 17.53 19.10
C LEU A 373 3.50 18.78 18.25
N GLY A 374 2.22 19.15 18.22
CA GLY A 374 1.66 20.30 17.55
C GLY A 374 0.45 19.95 16.70
N TYR A 375 -0.27 20.95 16.22
CA TYR A 375 -1.48 20.76 15.42
C TYR A 375 -1.64 21.83 14.35
N VAL A 376 -2.55 21.62 13.41
CA VAL A 376 -3.00 22.64 12.47
C VAL A 376 -4.48 22.44 12.18
N ASP A 377 -5.23 23.55 12.10
CA ASP A 377 -6.59 23.55 11.59
C ASP A 377 -6.58 24.00 10.14
N ILE A 378 -7.08 23.18 9.23
CA ILE A 378 -7.04 23.45 7.80
C ILE A 378 -8.46 23.72 7.29
N SER A 379 -8.63 24.84 6.57
CA SER A 379 -9.89 25.20 5.92
C SER A 379 -10.17 24.26 4.76
N LEU A 380 -11.41 23.76 4.64
CA LEU A 380 -11.79 22.88 3.55
C LEU A 380 -12.37 23.61 2.33
N SER A 381 -12.64 24.92 2.42
CA SER A 381 -13.03 25.74 1.26
C SER A 381 -12.00 25.70 0.12
N ASP A 382 -10.72 25.69 0.48
CA ASP A 382 -9.62 25.71 -0.49
C ASP A 382 -9.57 24.41 -1.29
N VAL A 383 -9.74 23.25 -0.65
CA VAL A 383 -9.77 21.96 -1.38
C VAL A 383 -11.04 21.79 -2.20
N VAL A 384 -12.18 22.32 -1.74
CA VAL A 384 -13.42 22.30 -2.53
C VAL A 384 -13.28 23.14 -3.81
N SER A 385 -12.63 24.31 -3.70
CA SER A 385 -12.43 25.24 -4.82
C SER A 385 -11.35 24.76 -5.78
N ASN A 386 -10.21 24.29 -5.25
CA ASN A 386 -9.05 23.88 -6.04
C ASN A 386 -9.09 22.40 -6.45
N LYS A 387 -10.09 21.66 -5.98
CA LYS A 387 -10.27 20.20 -6.10
C LYS A 387 -9.17 19.37 -5.42
N ARG A 388 -7.92 19.82 -5.41
CA ARG A 388 -6.78 19.17 -4.74
C ARG A 388 -5.86 20.22 -4.15
N ILE A 389 -5.34 19.95 -2.97
CA ILE A 389 -4.28 20.72 -2.33
C ILE A 389 -3.26 19.75 -1.74
N ASN A 390 -1.97 20.01 -1.90
CA ASN A 390 -0.91 19.25 -1.26
C ASN A 390 0.08 20.26 -0.67
N GLU A 391 0.00 20.43 0.65
CA GLU A 391 0.65 21.54 1.31
C GLU A 391 1.40 21.08 2.56
N ARG A 392 2.43 21.86 2.89
CA ARG A 392 3.20 21.70 4.13
C ARG A 392 2.76 22.75 5.13
N TYR A 393 2.16 22.28 6.20
CA TYR A 393 1.65 23.12 7.28
C TYR A 393 2.63 23.18 8.42
N HIS A 394 2.88 24.40 8.92
CA HIS A 394 3.54 24.58 10.21
C HIS A 394 2.60 24.18 11.34
N LEU A 395 3.10 23.35 12.25
CA LEU A 395 2.33 22.93 13.41
C LEU A 395 2.36 24.02 14.48
N ILE A 396 1.18 24.47 14.88
CA ILE A 396 0.93 25.27 16.07
C ILE A 396 1.35 24.46 17.30
N ASP A 397 1.90 25.13 18.32
CA ASP A 397 2.48 24.51 19.51
C ASP A 397 3.65 23.56 19.24
N SER A 398 4.25 23.66 18.05
CA SER A 398 5.51 23.02 17.71
C SER A 398 6.61 24.07 17.50
N LYS A 399 7.85 23.75 17.89
CA LYS A 399 8.97 24.68 17.72
C LYS A 399 9.33 24.87 16.25
N ASN A 400 9.55 23.76 15.55
CA ASN A 400 9.92 23.71 14.13
C ASN A 400 9.06 22.74 13.33
N GLY A 401 8.12 22.05 13.98
CA GLY A 401 7.39 20.92 13.39
C GLY A 401 6.55 21.34 12.19
N ARG A 402 6.59 20.52 11.15
CA ARG A 402 5.74 20.66 9.96
C ARG A 402 5.07 19.34 9.63
N VAL A 403 3.91 19.38 9.02
CA VAL A 403 3.20 18.21 8.51
C VAL A 403 2.80 18.44 7.05
N GLN A 404 3.02 17.45 6.20
CA GLN A 404 2.56 17.47 4.81
C GLN A 404 1.23 16.73 4.71
N ILE A 405 0.19 17.45 4.30
CA ILE A 405 -1.15 16.93 4.12
C ILE A 405 -1.58 17.20 2.68
N GLU A 406 -2.01 16.15 2.00
CA GLU A 406 -2.71 16.25 0.74
C GLU A 406 -4.21 16.02 0.97
N MET A 407 -5.04 16.85 0.34
CA MET A 407 -6.48 16.70 0.34
C MET A 407 -7.01 16.76 -1.08
N GLN A 408 -8.06 15.98 -1.35
CA GLN A 408 -8.78 15.98 -2.62
C GLN A 408 -10.28 16.04 -2.34
N TRP A 409 -10.97 16.92 -3.07
CA TRP A 409 -12.43 17.03 -3.08
C TRP A 409 -12.97 16.48 -4.40
N ARG A 410 -13.64 15.35 -4.31
CA ARG A 410 -14.24 14.66 -5.45
C ARG A 410 -15.75 14.92 -5.43
N THR A 411 -16.31 15.43 -6.52
CA THR A 411 -17.76 15.71 -6.62
C THR A 411 -18.53 14.50 -7.15
N SER A 412 -19.78 14.33 -6.71
CA SER A 412 -20.67 13.25 -7.15
C SER A 412 -21.18 13.37 -8.59
N SER A 413 -20.87 14.48 -9.27
CA SER A 413 -21.20 14.74 -10.69
C SER A 413 -20.02 15.38 -11.43
#